data_AF-A0A3S5JLJ9-F1
#
_entry.id   AF-A0A3S5JLJ9-F1
#
_cell.length_a   1.000
_cell.length_b   1.000
_cell.length_c   1.000
_cell.angle_alpha   90.00
_cell.angle_beta   90.00
_cell.angle_gamma   90.00
#
_symmetry.space_group_name_H-M   'P 1'
#
loop_
_entity.id
_entity.type
_entity.pdbx_description
1 polymer ?
#
loop_
_entity_poly.entity_id
_entity_poly.type
_entity_poly.pdbx_seq_one_letter_code
_entity_poly.pdbx_strand_id
1 'polypeptide(L)'
;MPRISRVSITSGFIFSLLSVFACAEKTDAQNALDLFALGKVVYTTGAESCQTCHGADGLGTSRSSVSLREPQSWKAFQLESALRGSPQAIKSETVVKAVIALGAKGWNEKNFGELRSHLESSVQEQENSGKSLPFDEDMIGLDGPNKKALTMRVIRMMRKAGMPRASSSEINDILAAAAFTYINEAFVEPAE
;
A
#
# COMPACT_ATOMS: atom_id res chain seq x y z
N MET A 1 -45.25 55.28 24.29
CA MET A 1 -44.34 55.68 23.19
C MET A 1 -43.82 57.07 23.55
N PRO A 2 -42.52 57.45 23.40
CA PRO A 2 -41.50 56.98 22.43
C PRO A 2 -40.04 56.77 22.95
N ARG A 3 -39.20 56.25 22.04
CA ARG A 3 -37.75 56.46 21.77
C ARG A 3 -36.59 56.02 22.71
N ILE A 4 -35.92 54.94 22.25
CA ILE A 4 -34.53 54.84 21.71
C ILE A 4 -33.29 55.12 22.63
N SER A 5 -32.44 54.08 22.65
CA SER A 5 -30.96 53.98 22.77
C SER A 5 -30.26 54.20 24.10
N ARG A 6 -29.50 53.16 24.50
CA ARG A 6 -28.02 53.24 24.56
C ARG A 6 -27.38 51.87 24.34
N VAL A 7 -26.46 51.88 23.39
CA VAL A 7 -25.48 50.85 23.06
C VAL A 7 -24.49 50.70 24.23
N SER A 8 -24.11 49.47 24.56
CA SER A 8 -22.86 49.22 25.29
C SER A 8 -22.12 48.05 24.63
N ILE A 9 -21.01 48.42 23.98
CA ILE A 9 -19.98 47.56 23.41
C ILE A 9 -19.07 47.17 24.57
N THR A 10 -18.72 45.88 24.69
CA THR A 10 -17.35 45.35 24.86
C THR A 10 -17.38 44.00 25.59
N SER A 11 -17.24 42.92 24.84
CA SER A 11 -16.54 41.69 25.24
C SER A 11 -16.32 40.95 23.93
N GLY A 12 -15.13 41.02 23.34
CA GLY A 12 -13.91 40.50 23.93
C GLY A 12 -13.59 39.23 23.16
N PHE A 13 -13.31 39.38 21.87
CA PHE A 13 -12.80 38.31 21.01
C PHE A 13 -11.39 37.96 21.51
N ILE A 14 -11.28 36.88 22.28
CA ILE A 14 -10.00 36.20 22.48
C ILE A 14 -9.97 35.04 21.48
N PHE A 15 -9.53 35.37 20.27
CA PHE A 15 -9.05 34.40 19.30
C PHE A 15 -7.59 34.12 19.65
N SER A 16 -7.33 33.02 20.34
CA SER A 16 -5.97 32.46 20.42
C SER A 16 -6.04 31.05 20.97
N LEU A 17 -5.79 30.05 20.12
CA LEU A 17 -4.51 29.32 20.10
C LEU A 17 -4.66 28.06 19.25
N LEU A 18 -3.76 28.00 18.26
CA LEU A 18 -3.14 26.80 17.68
C LEU A 18 -3.78 25.44 18.00
N SER A 19 -4.46 24.85 17.01
CA SER A 19 -4.54 23.39 16.87
C SER A 19 -3.70 22.96 15.67
N VAL A 20 -2.38 23.01 15.85
CA VAL A 20 -1.41 22.32 14.97
C VAL A 20 -0.99 21.04 15.69
N PHE A 21 -1.87 20.04 15.73
CA PHE A 21 -1.52 18.68 16.13
C PHE A 21 -2.47 17.71 15.42
N ALA A 22 -2.13 17.28 14.20
CA ALA A 22 -2.86 16.19 13.54
C ALA A 22 -2.03 15.45 12.46
N CYS A 23 -0.69 15.44 12.54
CA CYS A 23 0.12 14.68 11.58
C CYS A 23 1.14 13.71 12.19
N ALA A 24 1.29 13.62 13.51
CA ALA A 24 2.32 12.78 14.13
C ALA A 24 1.84 11.39 14.60
N GLU A 25 0.53 11.10 14.61
CA GLU A 25 -0.01 9.92 15.32
C GLU A 25 -0.10 8.64 14.47
N LYS A 26 0.01 8.74 13.13
CA LYS A 26 -0.14 7.56 12.24
C LYS A 26 1.05 6.59 12.29
N THR A 27 2.23 7.06 12.67
CA THR A 27 3.47 6.26 12.63
C THR A 27 3.60 5.35 13.87
N ASP A 28 3.22 5.85 15.05
CA ASP A 28 3.27 5.05 16.31
C ASP A 28 2.25 3.89 16.30
N ALA A 29 1.13 4.11 15.63
CA ALA A 29 0.07 3.15 15.38
C ALA A 29 0.53 1.89 14.64
N GLN A 30 1.39 2.04 13.63
CA GLN A 30 1.93 0.92 12.83
C GLN A 30 3.04 0.18 13.58
N ASN A 31 3.83 0.90 14.39
CA ASN A 31 4.88 0.33 15.24
C ASN A 31 4.34 -0.56 16.38
N ALA A 32 3.08 -0.36 16.80
CA ALA A 32 2.42 -1.20 17.80
C ALA A 32 2.00 -2.58 17.28
N LEU A 33 1.95 -2.76 15.95
CA LEU A 33 1.56 -4.01 15.32
C LEU A 33 2.81 -4.77 14.87
N ASP A 34 2.89 -6.05 15.22
CA ASP A 34 3.91 -6.95 14.66
C ASP A 34 3.60 -7.22 13.18
N LEU A 35 4.15 -6.36 12.31
CA LEU A 35 3.92 -6.40 10.87
C LEU A 35 4.56 -7.63 10.22
N PHE A 36 5.70 -8.10 10.73
CA PHE A 36 6.33 -9.31 10.22
C PHE A 36 5.45 -10.54 10.45
N ALA A 37 4.98 -10.75 11.68
CA ALA A 37 4.11 -11.88 11.99
C ALA A 37 2.77 -11.80 11.27
N LEU A 38 2.18 -10.59 11.15
CA LEU A 38 0.97 -10.40 10.35
C LEU A 38 1.24 -10.68 8.86
N GLY A 39 2.36 -10.22 8.34
CA GLY A 39 2.79 -10.42 6.96
C GLY A 39 2.94 -11.89 6.60
N LYS A 40 3.57 -12.68 7.48
CA LYS A 40 3.64 -14.14 7.34
C LYS A 40 2.26 -14.77 7.23
N VAL A 41 1.30 -14.31 8.05
CA VAL A 41 -0.08 -14.78 7.99
C VAL A 41 -0.72 -14.41 6.64
N VAL A 42 -0.57 -13.17 6.17
CA VAL A 42 -1.08 -12.75 4.85
C VAL A 42 -0.46 -13.59 3.74
N TYR A 43 0.84 -13.84 3.80
CA TYR A 43 1.58 -14.59 2.79
C TYR A 43 1.12 -16.04 2.67
N THR A 44 0.89 -16.71 3.81
CA THR A 44 0.72 -18.17 3.89
C THR A 44 -0.73 -18.65 4.02
N THR A 45 -1.67 -17.76 4.35
CA THR A 45 -3.02 -18.20 4.77
C THR A 45 -3.97 -18.36 3.58
N GLY A 46 -4.42 -19.60 3.41
CA GLY A 46 -5.58 -19.98 2.60
C GLY A 46 -5.23 -20.40 1.16
N ALA A 47 -6.25 -20.87 0.45
CA ALA A 47 -6.10 -21.54 -0.85
C ALA A 47 -5.64 -20.62 -1.99
N GLU A 48 -5.78 -19.31 -1.81
CA GLU A 48 -5.39 -18.26 -2.75
C GLU A 48 -4.69 -17.19 -1.89
N SER A 49 -3.35 -17.24 -1.86
CA SER A 49 -2.47 -16.41 -1.02
C SER A 49 -1.19 -16.05 -1.78
N CYS A 50 -0.35 -15.16 -1.25
CA CYS A 50 0.92 -14.83 -1.91
C CYS A 50 1.79 -16.07 -2.14
N GLN A 51 1.79 -17.00 -1.19
CA GLN A 51 2.53 -18.25 -1.26
C GLN A 51 2.10 -19.16 -2.42
N THR A 52 0.84 -19.12 -2.87
CA THR A 52 0.40 -20.00 -3.96
C THR A 52 1.03 -19.65 -5.30
N CYS A 53 1.38 -18.37 -5.49
CA CYS A 53 2.09 -17.90 -6.68
C CYS A 53 3.60 -17.88 -6.48
N HIS A 54 4.08 -17.53 -5.29
CA HIS A 54 5.51 -17.29 -5.06
C HIS A 54 6.26 -18.41 -4.33
N GLY A 55 5.56 -19.47 -3.90
CA GLY A 55 6.17 -20.61 -3.22
C GLY A 55 6.49 -20.31 -1.76
N ALA A 56 6.86 -21.34 -0.99
CA ALA A 56 7.26 -21.16 0.41
C ALA A 56 8.61 -20.46 0.55
N ASP A 57 9.45 -20.59 -0.47
CA ASP A 57 10.82 -20.11 -0.56
C ASP A 57 10.96 -18.80 -1.35
N GLY A 58 9.85 -18.28 -1.90
CA GLY A 58 9.85 -17.06 -2.69
C GLY A 58 10.43 -17.22 -4.11
N LEU A 59 10.67 -18.44 -4.60
CA LEU A 59 11.25 -18.67 -5.93
C LEU A 59 10.23 -18.67 -7.07
N GLY A 60 8.94 -18.58 -6.76
CA GLY A 60 7.88 -18.77 -7.74
C GLY A 60 7.35 -20.21 -7.75
N THR A 61 6.27 -20.43 -8.48
CA THR A 61 5.66 -21.75 -8.69
C THR A 61 5.30 -21.92 -10.18
N SER A 62 4.64 -23.04 -10.53
CA SER A 62 4.06 -23.18 -11.86
C SER A 62 2.96 -22.15 -12.17
N ARG A 63 2.41 -21.46 -11.16
CA ARG A 63 1.45 -20.37 -11.34
C ARG A 63 2.12 -19.02 -11.60
N SER A 64 3.37 -18.83 -11.18
CA SER A 64 4.11 -17.60 -11.42
C SER A 64 5.62 -17.85 -11.35
N SER A 65 6.34 -17.48 -12.41
CA SER A 65 7.80 -17.56 -12.45
C SER A 65 8.51 -16.39 -11.76
N VAL A 66 7.77 -15.50 -11.08
CA VAL A 66 8.33 -14.33 -10.42
C VAL A 66 8.98 -14.72 -9.09
N SER A 67 10.30 -14.56 -9.03
CA SER A 67 11.10 -14.71 -7.81
C SER A 67 11.02 -13.46 -6.94
N LEU A 68 10.59 -13.63 -5.69
CA LEU A 68 10.60 -12.59 -4.66
C LEU A 68 12.00 -12.33 -4.08
N ARG A 69 13.01 -13.11 -4.46
CA ARG A 69 14.40 -12.91 -4.00
C ARG A 69 15.18 -11.90 -4.84
N GLU A 70 14.63 -11.51 -5.99
CA GLU A 70 15.29 -10.63 -6.95
C GLU A 70 14.42 -9.39 -7.21
N PRO A 71 14.35 -8.41 -6.29
CA PRO A 71 13.45 -7.27 -6.42
C PRO A 71 13.61 -6.49 -7.73
N GLN A 72 14.83 -6.37 -8.24
CA GLN A 72 15.12 -5.68 -9.51
C GLN A 72 14.45 -6.35 -10.72
N SER A 73 14.09 -7.64 -10.62
CA SER A 73 13.33 -8.33 -11.66
C SER A 73 11.84 -7.95 -11.65
N TRP A 74 11.33 -7.40 -10.54
CA TRP A 74 9.91 -7.09 -10.40
C TRP A 74 9.51 -5.91 -11.28
N LYS A 75 8.33 -6.02 -11.87
CA LYS A 75 7.73 -4.96 -12.70
C LYS A 75 7.62 -3.61 -11.98
N ALA A 76 7.46 -3.61 -10.66
CA ALA A 76 7.46 -2.38 -9.86
C ALA A 76 8.77 -1.58 -9.96
N PHE A 77 9.93 -2.25 -10.00
CA PHE A 77 11.24 -1.61 -10.16
C PHE A 77 11.46 -1.14 -11.60
N GLN A 78 10.95 -1.90 -12.58
CA GLN A 78 10.94 -1.48 -13.98
C GLN A 78 10.13 -0.20 -14.19
N LEU A 79 8.94 -0.11 -13.57
CA LEU A 79 8.09 1.09 -13.60
C LEU A 79 8.76 2.30 -12.94
N GLU A 80 9.36 2.11 -11.75
CA GLU A 80 10.12 3.18 -11.09
C GLU A 80 11.27 3.69 -11.98
N SER A 81 12.02 2.78 -12.62
CA SER A 81 13.11 3.15 -13.51
C SER A 81 12.62 3.91 -14.74
N ALA A 82 11.53 3.46 -15.37
CA ALA A 82 10.98 4.06 -16.58
C ALA A 82 10.38 5.46 -16.34
N LEU A 83 9.84 5.70 -15.14
CA LEU A 83 9.18 6.96 -14.80
C LEU A 83 10.08 7.93 -14.03
N ARG A 84 11.34 7.56 -13.81
CA ARG A 84 12.31 8.37 -13.06
C ARG A 84 12.48 9.74 -13.71
N GLY A 85 12.28 10.80 -12.93
CA GLY A 85 12.42 12.19 -13.40
C GLY A 85 11.22 12.71 -14.19
N SER A 86 10.19 11.90 -14.41
CA SER A 86 8.91 12.36 -14.99
C SER A 86 7.96 12.91 -13.91
N PRO A 87 6.92 13.67 -14.28
CA PRO A 87 5.85 14.06 -13.34
C PRO A 87 5.08 12.87 -12.75
N GLN A 88 5.19 11.68 -13.35
CA GLN A 88 4.56 10.43 -12.93
C GLN A 88 5.53 9.52 -12.15
N ALA A 89 6.67 10.05 -11.70
CA ALA A 89 7.63 9.27 -10.91
C ALA A 89 6.96 8.62 -9.69
N ILE A 90 7.08 7.29 -9.60
CA ILE A 90 6.51 6.49 -8.53
C ILE A 90 7.56 5.52 -8.00
N LYS A 91 7.60 5.34 -6.69
CA LYS A 91 8.51 4.37 -6.04
C LYS A 91 7.97 2.95 -6.22
N SER A 92 8.86 2.00 -6.48
CA SER A 92 8.56 0.57 -6.56
C SER A 92 7.82 0.06 -5.33
N GLU A 93 8.23 0.45 -4.12
CA GLU A 93 7.55 0.11 -2.87
C GLU A 93 6.05 0.48 -2.90
N THR A 94 5.73 1.68 -3.37
CA THR A 94 4.34 2.14 -3.49
C THR A 94 3.56 1.26 -4.47
N VAL A 95 4.17 0.92 -5.61
CA VAL A 95 3.56 0.01 -6.60
C VAL A 95 3.35 -1.38 -6.01
N VAL A 96 4.34 -1.96 -5.34
CA VAL A 96 4.26 -3.30 -4.75
C VAL A 96 3.12 -3.36 -3.74
N LYS A 97 3.05 -2.42 -2.79
CA LYS A 97 1.97 -2.37 -1.80
C LYS A 97 0.60 -2.19 -2.46
N ALA A 98 0.49 -1.33 -3.48
CA ALA A 98 -0.75 -1.14 -4.22
C ALA A 98 -1.20 -2.41 -4.96
N VAL A 99 -0.28 -3.12 -5.61
CA VAL A 99 -0.58 -4.38 -6.30
C VAL A 99 -0.94 -5.48 -5.30
N ILE A 100 -0.28 -5.56 -4.13
CA ILE A 100 -0.69 -6.50 -3.06
C ILE A 100 -2.13 -6.18 -2.60
N ALA A 101 -2.45 -4.91 -2.39
CA ALA A 101 -3.77 -4.51 -1.92
C ALA A 101 -4.88 -4.79 -2.93
N LEU A 102 -4.64 -4.50 -4.21
CA LEU A 102 -5.67 -4.51 -5.26
C LEU A 102 -5.68 -5.79 -6.12
N GLY A 103 -4.56 -6.51 -6.16
CA GLY A 103 -4.27 -7.47 -7.22
C GLY A 103 -3.88 -6.76 -8.52
N ALA A 104 -3.35 -7.53 -9.46
CA ALA A 104 -2.92 -7.00 -10.75
C ALA A 104 -4.08 -6.43 -11.56
N LYS A 105 -5.21 -7.12 -11.65
CA LYS A 105 -6.39 -6.62 -12.37
C LYS A 105 -6.83 -5.26 -11.85
N GLY A 106 -7.04 -5.15 -10.54
CA GLY A 106 -7.46 -3.89 -9.90
C GLY A 106 -6.42 -2.78 -10.01
N TRP A 107 -5.13 -3.12 -10.01
CA TRP A 107 -4.07 -2.15 -10.27
C TRP A 107 -4.05 -1.69 -11.73
N ASN A 108 -4.16 -2.62 -12.68
CA ASN A 108 -4.13 -2.35 -14.12
C ASN A 108 -5.28 -1.44 -14.52
N GLU A 109 -6.50 -1.75 -14.08
CA GLU A 109 -7.70 -0.95 -14.35
C GLU A 109 -7.58 0.49 -13.84
N LYS A 110 -6.94 0.68 -12.68
CA LYS A 110 -6.81 2.00 -12.04
C LYS A 110 -5.65 2.84 -12.57
N ASN A 111 -4.53 2.21 -12.96
CA ASN A 111 -3.28 2.93 -13.16
C ASN A 111 -2.69 2.74 -14.57
N PHE A 112 -2.90 1.58 -15.21
CA PHE A 112 -2.15 1.24 -16.41
C PHE A 112 -2.56 2.08 -17.63
N GLY A 113 -3.85 2.42 -17.76
CA GLY A 113 -4.33 3.27 -18.85
C GLY A 113 -3.66 4.66 -18.87
N GLU A 114 -3.55 5.30 -17.71
CA GLU A 114 -2.88 6.59 -17.55
C GLU A 114 -1.37 6.46 -17.72
N LEU A 115 -0.76 5.44 -17.12
CA LEU A 115 0.69 5.21 -17.20
C LEU A 115 1.16 4.85 -18.61
N ARG A 116 0.34 4.14 -19.38
CA ARG A 116 0.70 3.67 -20.72
C ARG A 116 1.08 4.82 -21.65
N SER A 117 0.36 5.94 -21.63
CA SER A 117 0.64 7.09 -22.49
C SER A 117 2.02 7.71 -22.20
N HIS A 118 2.44 7.71 -20.93
CA HIS A 118 3.75 8.19 -20.49
C HIS A 118 4.87 7.18 -20.73
N LEU A 119 4.57 5.88 -20.60
CA LEU A 119 5.50 4.80 -20.90
C LEU A 119 5.80 4.71 -22.41
N GLU A 120 4.80 4.90 -23.28
CA GLU A 120 5.03 4.95 -24.74
C GLU A 120 5.86 6.18 -25.15
N SER A 121 5.74 7.29 -24.42
CA SER A 121 6.49 8.54 -24.68
C SER A 121 7.95 8.48 -24.21
N SER A 122 8.25 7.68 -23.18
CA SER A 122 9.61 7.53 -22.62
C SER A 122 10.45 6.43 -23.29
N VAL A 123 9.82 5.56 -24.11
CA VAL A 123 10.46 4.41 -24.77
C VAL A 123 11.01 4.72 -26.17
N GLN A 124 10.86 5.96 -26.69
CA GLN A 124 11.46 6.34 -27.98
C GLN A 124 13.01 6.35 -27.99
N GLU A 125 13.69 6.17 -26.84
CA GLU A 125 15.16 6.21 -26.76
C GLU A 125 15.84 4.89 -26.32
N GLN A 126 15.12 3.80 -26.04
CA GLN A 126 15.74 2.51 -25.70
C GLN A 126 15.13 1.31 -26.44
N GLU A 127 15.79 0.93 -27.53
CA GLU A 127 15.44 -0.16 -28.46
C GLU A 127 15.53 -1.59 -27.88
N ASN A 128 15.55 -1.77 -26.56
CA ASN A 128 15.54 -3.10 -25.93
C ASN A 128 14.92 -3.15 -24.52
N SER A 129 14.31 -2.07 -24.01
CA SER A 129 13.55 -2.14 -22.76
C SER A 129 12.15 -2.67 -23.07
N GLY A 130 11.85 -3.89 -22.63
CA GLY A 130 10.57 -4.56 -22.87
C GLY A 130 9.39 -3.59 -22.69
N LYS A 131 8.51 -3.51 -23.71
CA LYS A 131 7.24 -2.76 -23.63
C LYS A 131 6.67 -2.96 -22.24
N SER A 132 6.46 -1.90 -21.47
CA SER A 132 5.97 -2.02 -20.10
C SER A 132 4.57 -2.64 -20.14
N LEU A 133 4.50 -3.96 -19.93
CA LEU A 133 3.28 -4.74 -20.00
C LEU A 133 2.51 -4.59 -18.68
N PRO A 134 1.17 -4.60 -18.69
CA PRO A 134 0.36 -4.61 -17.47
C PRO A 134 0.76 -5.77 -16.55
N PHE A 135 0.49 -5.69 -15.26
CA PHE A 135 0.70 -6.84 -14.36
C PHE A 135 -0.12 -8.04 -14.82
N ASP A 136 0.37 -9.25 -14.54
CA ASP A 136 -0.34 -10.49 -14.86
C ASP A 136 -1.64 -10.54 -14.05
N GLU A 137 -2.79 -10.54 -14.72
CA GLU A 137 -4.11 -10.42 -14.08
C GLU A 137 -4.43 -11.58 -13.12
N ASP A 138 -3.73 -12.71 -13.26
CA ASP A 138 -3.82 -13.85 -12.33
C ASP A 138 -3.17 -13.57 -10.96
N MET A 139 -2.40 -12.48 -10.83
CA MET A 139 -1.92 -12.02 -9.53
C MET A 139 -3.07 -11.45 -8.70
N ILE A 140 -3.53 -12.27 -7.78
CA ILE A 140 -4.56 -11.93 -6.79
C ILE A 140 -4.03 -10.99 -5.70
N GLY A 141 -4.87 -10.05 -5.28
CA GLY A 141 -4.61 -9.17 -4.14
C GLY A 141 -5.30 -9.63 -2.86
N LEU A 142 -5.47 -8.71 -1.92
CA LEU A 142 -6.15 -8.95 -0.65
C LEU A 142 -7.66 -9.24 -0.77
N ASP A 143 -8.25 -9.04 -1.95
CA ASP A 143 -9.68 -9.26 -2.23
C ASP A 143 -10.06 -10.73 -2.45
N GLY A 144 -9.14 -11.66 -2.16
CA GLY A 144 -9.39 -13.10 -2.21
C GLY A 144 -10.28 -13.64 -1.05
N PRO A 145 -10.52 -14.96 -1.02
CA PRO A 145 -11.41 -15.62 -0.06
C PRO A 145 -11.09 -15.36 1.42
N ASN A 146 -9.82 -15.03 1.72
CA ASN A 146 -9.34 -14.83 3.08
C ASN A 146 -9.52 -13.40 3.60
N LYS A 147 -10.00 -12.45 2.77
CA LYS A 147 -10.14 -11.02 3.13
C LYS A 147 -10.80 -10.83 4.48
N LYS A 148 -11.97 -11.45 4.70
CA LYS A 148 -12.75 -11.31 5.94
C LYS A 148 -11.96 -11.75 7.18
N ALA A 149 -11.23 -12.86 7.08
CA ALA A 149 -10.44 -13.39 8.19
C ALA A 149 -9.26 -12.46 8.52
N LEU A 150 -8.55 -11.97 7.51
CA LEU A 150 -7.45 -11.02 7.64
C LEU A 150 -7.92 -9.68 8.21
N THR A 151 -9.03 -9.12 7.69
CA THR A 151 -9.67 -7.92 8.22
C THR A 151 -10.00 -8.06 9.71
N MET A 152 -10.65 -9.16 10.11
CA MET A 152 -11.00 -9.37 11.52
C MET A 152 -9.78 -9.56 12.41
N ARG A 153 -8.67 -10.11 11.88
CA ARG A 153 -7.40 -10.20 12.61
C ARG A 153 -6.83 -8.82 12.89
N VAL A 154 -6.73 -7.94 11.88
CA VAL A 154 -6.26 -6.56 12.05
C VAL A 154 -7.11 -5.81 13.07
N ILE A 155 -8.44 -5.88 12.94
CA ILE A 155 -9.37 -5.24 13.90
C ILE A 155 -9.10 -5.71 15.34
N ARG A 156 -8.86 -7.01 15.55
CA ARG A 156 -8.53 -7.55 16.89
C ARG A 156 -7.18 -7.05 17.40
N MET A 157 -6.17 -6.98 16.53
CA MET A 157 -4.84 -6.49 16.90
C MET A 157 -4.88 -5.01 17.29
N MET A 158 -5.53 -4.16 16.47
CA MET A 158 -5.72 -2.74 16.76
C MET A 158 -6.47 -2.52 18.08
N ARG A 159 -7.57 -3.25 18.31
CA ARG A 159 -8.30 -3.19 19.57
C ARG A 159 -7.43 -3.58 20.77
N LYS A 160 -6.59 -4.61 20.63
CA LYS A 160 -5.67 -5.04 21.69
C LYS A 160 -4.61 -3.97 21.98
N ALA A 161 -4.18 -3.23 20.96
CA ALA A 161 -3.25 -2.12 21.07
C ALA A 161 -3.91 -0.79 21.55
N GLY A 162 -5.22 -0.80 21.88
CA GLY A 162 -5.93 0.41 22.33
C GLY A 162 -6.22 1.42 21.22
N MET A 163 -6.11 1.02 19.95
CA MET A 163 -6.22 1.90 18.80
C MET A 163 -7.69 2.08 18.35
N PRO A 164 -8.04 3.22 17.74
CA PRO A 164 -9.35 3.41 17.14
C PRO A 164 -9.61 2.41 16.01
N ARG A 165 -10.89 2.21 15.68
CA ARG A 165 -11.30 1.30 14.61
C ARG A 165 -10.87 1.87 13.26
N ALA A 166 -10.01 1.15 12.54
CA ALA A 166 -9.62 1.47 11.17
C ALA A 166 -10.77 1.30 10.17
N SER A 167 -10.75 2.14 9.14
CA SER A 167 -11.53 2.00 7.91
C SER A 167 -11.07 0.78 7.09
N SER A 168 -11.89 0.37 6.11
CA SER A 168 -11.51 -0.74 5.21
C SER A 168 -10.26 -0.44 4.39
N SER A 169 -10.03 0.83 4.02
CA SER A 169 -8.82 1.23 3.28
C SER A 169 -7.60 1.08 4.16
N GLU A 170 -7.64 1.61 5.38
CA GLU A 170 -6.52 1.52 6.34
C GLU A 170 -6.19 0.06 6.69
N ILE A 171 -7.19 -0.81 6.79
CA ILE A 171 -6.97 -2.25 6.99
C ILE A 171 -6.23 -2.86 5.80
N ASN A 172 -6.61 -2.52 4.57
CA ASN A 172 -5.92 -3.01 3.37
C ASN A 172 -4.48 -2.48 3.32
N ASP A 173 -4.25 -1.22 3.68
CA ASP A 173 -2.91 -0.61 3.73
C ASP A 173 -2.03 -1.32 4.78
N ILE A 174 -2.57 -1.62 5.97
CA ILE A 174 -1.87 -2.38 7.01
C ILE A 174 -1.51 -3.79 6.52
N LEU A 175 -2.46 -4.49 5.89
CA LEU A 175 -2.22 -5.84 5.37
C LEU A 175 -1.19 -5.86 4.24
N ALA A 176 -1.24 -4.89 3.32
CA ALA A 176 -0.28 -4.77 2.24
C ALA A 176 1.11 -4.39 2.75
N ALA A 177 1.18 -3.46 3.71
CA ALA A 177 2.43 -3.11 4.38
C ALA A 177 3.02 -4.34 5.11
N ALA A 178 2.21 -5.07 5.87
CA ALA A 178 2.64 -6.28 6.58
C ALA A 178 3.17 -7.35 5.61
N ALA A 179 2.44 -7.64 4.52
CA ALA A 179 2.90 -8.59 3.51
C ALA A 179 4.22 -8.17 2.88
N PHE A 180 4.37 -6.88 2.53
CA PHE A 180 5.62 -6.34 2.01
C PHE A 180 6.78 -6.44 3.01
N THR A 181 6.54 -6.10 4.28
CA THR A 181 7.52 -6.28 5.38
C THR A 181 8.01 -7.72 5.45
N TYR A 182 7.09 -8.69 5.50
CA TYR A 182 7.46 -10.10 5.53
C TYR A 182 8.23 -10.54 4.29
N ILE A 183 7.80 -10.12 3.08
CA ILE A 183 8.49 -10.48 1.84
C ILE A 183 9.94 -9.97 1.84
N ASN A 184 10.17 -8.73 2.27
CA ASN A 184 11.53 -8.18 2.33
C ASN A 184 12.38 -8.94 3.35
N GLU A 185 11.91 -9.07 4.59
CA GLU A 185 12.70 -9.71 5.66
C GLU A 185 12.90 -11.22 5.43
N ALA A 186 11.97 -11.90 4.76
CA ALA A 186 12.07 -13.35 4.54
C ALA A 186 12.85 -13.72 3.27
N PHE A 187 12.86 -12.87 2.24
CA PHE A 187 13.36 -13.26 0.91
C PHE A 187 14.38 -12.29 0.30
N VAL A 188 14.38 -11.02 0.69
CA VAL A 188 15.25 -9.99 0.09
C VAL A 188 16.44 -9.68 1.00
N GLU A 189 16.16 -9.46 2.28
CA GLU A 189 17.12 -9.17 3.33
C GLU A 189 17.03 -10.28 4.40
N PRO A 190 17.28 -11.56 4.05
CA PRO A 190 17.18 -12.64 5.03
C PRO A 190 18.17 -12.37 6.16
N ALA A 191 17.68 -12.40 7.40
CA ALA A 191 18.53 -12.31 8.58
C ALA A 191 19.60 -13.43 8.51
N GLU A 192 20.88 -13.02 8.53
CA GLU A 192 22.05 -13.92 8.51
C GLU A 192 22.10 -14.87 9.72
#